data_AF-A0A1J3JUG5-F1
#
_entry.id   AF-A0A1J3JUG5-F1
#
_cell.length_a   1.000
_cell.length_b   1.000
_cell.length_c   1.000
_cell.angle_alpha   90.00
_cell.angle_beta   90.00
_cell.angle_gamma   90.00
#
_symmetry.space_group_name_H-M   'P 1'
#
loop_
_entity.id
_entity.type
_entity.pdbx_description
1 polymer ?
#
loop_
_entity_poly.entity_id
_entity_poly.type
_entity_poly.pdbx_seq_one_letter_code
_entity_poly.pdbx_strand_id
1 'polypeptide(L)' 'LPDDSIQTELQAWQKLGAMPPGEAMEKYIELKKTVFVGLMCAQREQEKRPTMSEVVEMLINQRRKCLLLCYNYNLPVYL' A
#
# COMPACT_ATOMS: atom_id res chain seq x y z
N LEU A 1 -7.98 42.86 4.41
CA LEU A 1 -8.64 41.63 3.89
C LEU A 1 -7.87 40.47 4.48
N PRO A 2 -8.52 39.49 5.13
CA PRO A 2 -7.81 38.32 5.65
C PRO A 2 -7.13 37.61 4.47
N ASP A 3 -5.93 37.08 4.72
CA ASP A 3 -5.11 36.43 3.70
C ASP A 3 -5.81 35.15 3.20
N ASP A 4 -6.53 35.28 2.08
CA ASP A 4 -7.27 34.18 1.44
C ASP A 4 -6.37 32.97 1.11
N SER A 5 -5.05 33.18 1.02
CA SER A 5 -4.08 32.10 0.79
C SER A 5 -4.02 31.14 1.96
N ILE A 6 -3.99 31.66 3.19
CA ILE A 6 -3.92 30.84 4.40
C ILE A 6 -5.21 30.03 4.57
N GLN A 7 -6.35 30.64 4.26
CA GLN A 7 -7.66 29.98 4.34
C GLN A 7 -7.77 28.84 3.31
N THR A 8 -7.22 29.05 2.11
CA THR A 8 -7.19 28.05 1.04
C THR A 8 -6.29 26.86 1.40
N GLU A 9 -5.10 27.12 1.96
CA GLU A 9 -4.23 26.06 2.44
C GLU A 9 -4.86 25.28 3.58
N LEU A 10 -5.44 25.95 4.58
CA LEU A 10 -6.12 25.29 5.70
C LEU A 10 -7.26 24.37 5.22
N GLN A 11 -8.05 24.81 4.24
CA GLN A 11 -9.08 23.97 3.63
C GLN A 11 -8.51 22.76 2.89
N ALA A 12 -7.35 22.89 2.24
CA ALA A 12 -6.67 21.77 1.59
C ALA A 12 -6.17 20.75 2.62
N TRP A 13 -5.54 21.22 3.71
CA TRP A 13 -5.08 20.37 4.81
C TRP A 13 -6.23 19.69 5.55
N GLN A 14 -7.36 20.38 5.75
CA GLN A 14 -8.56 19.78 6.34
C GLN A 14 -9.13 18.66 5.47
N LYS A 15 -9.12 18.80 4.14
CA LYS A 15 -9.55 17.72 3.23
C LYS A 15 -8.61 16.53 3.25
N LEU A 16 -7.29 16.77 3.31
CA LEU A 16 -6.29 15.70 3.45
C LEU A 16 -6.41 14.96 4.78
N GLY A 17 -6.69 15.69 5.88
CA GLY A 17 -6.94 15.11 7.20
C GLY A 17 -8.32 14.47 7.37
N ALA A 18 -9.26 14.73 6.45
CA ALA A 18 -10.63 14.23 6.47
C ALA A 18 -10.85 13.01 5.57
N MET A 19 -9.83 12.20 5.31
CA MET A 19 -10.03 10.91 4.65
C MET A 19 -10.88 10.01 5.57
N PRO A 20 -12.01 9.45 5.08
CA PRO A 20 -12.82 8.57 5.91
C PRO A 20 -11.97 7.38 6.36
N PRO A 21 -12.07 6.94 7.62
CA PRO A 21 -11.19 5.92 8.20
C PRO A 21 -11.19 4.59 7.41
N GLY A 22 -12.29 4.27 6.72
CA GLY A 22 -12.35 3.12 5.82
C GLY A 22 -11.49 3.24 4.57
N GLU A 23 -11.44 4.43 3.96
CA GLU A 23 -10.67 4.68 2.74
C GLU A 23 -9.17 4.79 3.03
N ALA A 24 -8.79 5.41 4.15
CA ALA A 24 -7.40 5.45 4.61
C ALA A 24 -6.84 4.04 4.83
N MET A 25 -7.62 3.16 5.44
CA MET A 25 -7.25 1.77 5.67
C MET A 25 -7.12 0.99 4.35
N GLU A 26 -8.03 1.20 3.40
CA GLU A 26 -7.96 0.58 2.08
C GLU A 26 -6.71 1.02 1.31
N LYS A 27 -6.40 2.32 1.33
CA LYS A 27 -5.16 2.87 0.74
C LYS A 27 -3.91 2.31 1.41
N TYR A 28 -3.92 2.15 2.74
CA TYR A 28 -2.81 1.54 3.47
C TYR A 28 -2.58 0.08 3.06
N ILE A 29 -3.65 -0.69 2.90
CA ILE A 29 -3.60 -2.09 2.45
C ILE A 29 -2.99 -2.18 1.04
N GLU A 30 -3.44 -1.32 0.11
CA GLU A 30 -2.90 -1.27 -1.25
C GLU A 30 -1.42 -0.88 -1.29
N LEU A 31 -1.01 0.08 -0.45
CA LEU A 31 0.39 0.48 -0.31
C LEU A 31 1.25 -0.68 0.20
N LYS A 32 0.84 -1.33 1.30
CA LYS A 32 1.56 -2.45 1.92
C LYS A 32 1.76 -3.60 0.93
N LYS A 33 0.71 -3.92 0.16
CA LYS A 33 0.74 -4.93 -0.91
C LYS A 33 1.74 -4.55 -2.00
N THR A 34 1.70 -3.30 -2.47
CA THR A 34 2.58 -2.81 -3.54
C THR A 34 4.05 -2.86 -3.13
N VAL A 35 4.36 -2.42 -1.90
CA VAL A 35 5.71 -2.47 -1.35
C VAL A 35 6.20 -3.92 -1.25
N PHE A 36 5.37 -4.83 -0.74
CA PHE A 36 5.74 -6.24 -0.63
C PHE A 36 6.04 -6.87 -1.99
N VAL A 37 5.18 -6.65 -2.99
CA VAL A 37 5.40 -7.14 -4.36
C VAL A 37 6.68 -6.54 -4.95
N GLY A 38 6.94 -5.25 -4.73
CA GLY A 38 8.18 -4.60 -5.15
C GLY A 38 9.42 -5.25 -4.52
N LEU A 39 9.38 -5.57 -3.23
CA LEU A 39 10.48 -6.28 -2.54
C LEU A 39 10.73 -7.67 -3.12
N MET A 40 9.66 -8.42 -3.46
CA MET A 40 9.76 -9.72 -4.12
C MET A 40 10.42 -9.62 -5.51
N CYS A 41 10.08 -8.60 -6.30
CA CYS A 41 10.69 -8.36 -7.61
C CYS A 41 12.18 -7.98 -7.54
N ALA A 42 12.60 -7.34 -6.45
CA ALA A 42 13.96 -6.84 -6.26
C ALA A 42 14.89 -7.83 -5.52
N GLN A 43 14.46 -9.07 -5.30
CA GLN A 43 15.30 -10.07 -4.62
C GLN A 43 16.62 -10.31 -5.34
N ARG A 44 17.68 -10.57 -4.56
CA ARG A 44 19.03 -10.79 -5.06
C ARG A 44 19.12 -12.04 -5.96
N GLU A 45 18.50 -13.13 -5.53
CA GLU A 45 18.41 -14.39 -6.26
C GLU A 45 17.33 -14.26 -7.34
N GLN A 46 17.70 -14.48 -8.60
CA GLN A 46 16.81 -14.26 -9.74
C GLN A 46 15.68 -15.29 -9.76
N GLU A 47 15.99 -16.52 -9.40
CA GLU A 47 15.10 -17.67 -9.29
C GLU A 47 14.00 -17.52 -8.23
N LYS A 48 14.15 -16.56 -7.30
CA LYS A 48 13.14 -16.25 -6.28
C LYS A 48 12.23 -15.09 -6.66
N ARG A 49 12.53 -14.38 -7.76
CA ARG A 49 11.69 -13.30 -8.26
C ARG A 49 10.43 -13.87 -8.90
N PRO A 50 9.26 -13.25 -8.65
CA PRO A 50 8.03 -13.66 -9.31
C PRO A 50 8.08 -13.34 -10.82
N THR A 51 7.39 -14.15 -11.61
CA THR A 51 7.07 -13.83 -12.99
C THR A 51 6.10 -12.65 -13.06
N MET A 52 6.07 -11.94 -14.19
CA MET A 52 5.13 -10.82 -14.38
C MET A 52 3.65 -11.24 -14.22
N SER A 53 3.29 -12.47 -14.60
CA SER A 53 1.95 -13.01 -14.37
C SER A 53 1.63 -13.11 -12.87
N GLU A 54 2.56 -13.63 -12.08
CA GLU A 54 2.41 -13.71 -10.62
C GLU A 54 2.36 -12.32 -9.98
N VAL A 55 3.16 -11.35 -10.46
CA VAL A 55 3.10 -9.95 -10.02
C VAL A 55 1.72 -9.35 -10.24
N VAL A 56 1.16 -9.52 -11.44
CA VAL A 56 -0.19 -9.03 -11.77
C VAL A 56 -1.24 -9.72 -10.91
N GLU A 57 -1.14 -11.04 -10.71
CA GLU A 57 -2.04 -11.77 -9.81
C GLU A 57 -1.95 -11.28 -8.36
N MET A 58 -0.75 -10.97 -7.87
CA MET A 58 -0.54 -10.45 -6.51
C MET A 58 -1.10 -9.04 -6.34
N LEU A 59 -1.02 -8.20 -7.38
CA LEU A 59 -1.56 -6.83 -7.35
C LEU A 59 -3.10 -6.81 -7.50
N ILE A 60 -3.68 -7.71 -8.30
CA ILE A 60 -5.12 -7.74 -8.57
C ILE A 60 -5.90 -8.47 -7.45
N ASN A 61 -5.34 -9.52 -6.83
CA ASN A 61 -6.07 -10.28 -5.82
C ASN A 61 -6.18 -9.54 -4.48
N GLN A 62 -7.35 -8.95 -4.23
CA GLN A 62 -7.57 -8.06 -3.09
C GLN A 62 -7.62 -8.71 -1.69
N ARG A 63 -7.75 -10.04 -1.50
CA ARG A 63 -7.98 -10.56 -0.13
C ARG A 63 -7.44 -11.94 0.26
N ARG A 64 -6.94 -12.79 -0.65
CA ARG A 64 -6.68 -14.21 -0.31
C ARG A 64 -5.22 -14.65 -0.26
N LYS A 65 -4.30 -14.00 -0.99
CA LYS A 65 -2.87 -14.37 -0.97
C LYS A 65 -2.03 -13.62 0.07
N CYS A 66 -2.45 -12.44 0.56
CA CYS A 66 -1.70 -11.71 1.62
C CYS A 66 -1.54 -12.54 2.91
N LEU A 67 -2.56 -13.29 3.32
CA LEU A 67 -2.45 -14.18 4.49
C LEU A 67 -1.44 -15.32 4.27
N LEU A 68 -1.36 -15.87 3.05
CA LEU A 68 -0.40 -16.92 2.69
C LEU A 68 1.03 -16.38 2.53
N LEU A 69 1.20 -15.12 2.11
CA LEU A 69 2.51 -14.47 2.01
C LEU A 69 3.07 -14.13 3.40
N CYS A 70 2.23 -13.69 4.35
CA CYS A 70 2.62 -13.54 5.76
C CYS A 70 3.02 -14.90 6.38
N TYR A 71 2.31 -15.99 6.03
CA TYR A 71 2.57 -17.33 6.57
C TYR A 71 3.82 -18.00 5.97
N ASN A 72 4.09 -17.83 4.67
CA ASN A 72 5.23 -18.48 4.00
C ASN A 72 6.56 -17.73 4.14
N TYR A 73 6.57 -16.42 4.40
CA TYR A 73 7.80 -15.63 4.51
C TYR A 73 8.15 -15.21 5.95
N ASN A 74 7.46 -15.75 6.96
CA ASN A 74 7.70 -15.48 8.38
C ASN A 74 7.85 -13.98 8.71
N LEU A 75 7.07 -13.13 8.01
CA LEU A 75 7.15 -11.69 8.17
C LEU A 75 6.35 -11.31 9.43
N PRO A 76 6.98 -10.73 10.47
CA PRO A 76 6.27 -10.38 11.68
C PRO A 76 5.14 -9.41 11.36
N VAL A 77 3.95 -9.70 11.90
CA VAL A 77 2.70 -8.93 11.75
C VAL A 77 2.76 -7.62 12.56
N TYR A 78 3.84 -6.87 12.44
CA TYR A 78 4.02 -5.56 13.08
C TYR A 78 4.36 -4.53 12.01
N LEU A 79 3.32 -4.12 11.28
CA LEU A 79 3.19 -2.87 10.52
C LEU A 79 1.72 -2.63 10.27
#